data_AF-A0A2E9JBG6-F1
#
_entry.id   AF-A0A2E9JBG6-F1
#
_cell.length_a   1.000
_cell.length_b   1.000
_cell.length_c   1.000
_cell.angle_alpha   90.00
_cell.angle_beta   90.00
_cell.angle_gamma   90.00
#
_symmetry.space_group_name_H-M   'P 1'
#
loop_
_entity.id
_entity.type
_entity.pdbx_description
1 polymer ?
#
loop_
_entity_poly.entity_id
_entity_poly.type
_entity_poly.pdbx_seq_one_letter_code
_entity_poly.pdbx_strand_id
1 'polypeptide(L)'
;MKDQKKLSIKVDGKVFAINDEDITLLDFLRSETGITSVKDGCSPQGQCGCCTVLVDGQARVSCVTPVRRAAGREITTLQGLGDEIKNEWAEAFSQVGASQCGFCTPGIIMRFAALREDGEEVEIEKVKRSLHAHLCRCTGWQTIVEAWEKVGKSEGIIETKEASMRASIEGRSTQKIGSDIVLGKGGFSADTAPANCLIAVPDSSGGWSLGENLTEARNLAQKIQGRRTTAKAVPPIELPPGDWDAVLKTNWVEPGYLETDSAWCEPGREPSTPLANGGAFGSKLESPVPEVARSLANKYKRPVLVILSREDSVRLGPKRPPIAGGVNKNGQGVIRVARTPGIVEAINSVAPEIEVEEIDLRGPATSSKIRAAGWAEAQILLCGALGEVGTIISPDGSSASAEVDERQINISVRCGQSLDETVLRSYCIGAAHMAWSWVTSESLAVDENGEVQDLTIRSFGIVRAGEMPEVHVEIEPDKGKSVNGSDAVFAAVAAATWIHKGTLPEWPTG
;
A
#
# COMPACT_ATOMS: atom_id res chain seq x y z
N MET A 1 -5.12 -46.08 14.99
CA MET A 1 -5.34 -44.65 15.29
C MET A 1 -4.31 -44.26 16.34
N LYS A 2 -3.30 -43.46 15.98
CA LYS A 2 -2.38 -42.90 16.99
C LYS A 2 -3.14 -41.83 17.76
N ASP A 3 -3.09 -41.88 19.09
CA ASP A 3 -3.56 -40.79 19.96
C ASP A 3 -2.92 -39.48 19.50
N GLN A 4 -3.68 -38.64 18.79
CA GLN A 4 -3.28 -37.26 18.55
C GLN A 4 -3.27 -36.59 19.92
N LYS A 5 -2.07 -36.29 20.41
CA LYS A 5 -1.88 -35.47 21.61
C LYS A 5 -2.68 -34.18 21.41
N LYS A 6 -3.74 -33.97 22.20
CA LYS A 6 -4.46 -32.70 22.21
C LYS A 6 -3.47 -31.62 22.64
N LEU A 7 -3.08 -30.78 21.70
CA LEU A 7 -2.26 -29.61 21.96
C LEU A 7 -3.18 -28.46 22.36
N SER A 8 -2.66 -27.50 23.09
CA SER A 8 -3.41 -26.29 23.45
C SER A 8 -2.55 -25.05 23.28
N ILE A 9 -3.18 -23.92 23.05
CA ILE A 9 -2.55 -22.61 22.92
C ILE A 9 -3.35 -21.60 23.74
N LYS A 10 -2.68 -20.63 24.36
CA LYS A 10 -3.35 -19.53 25.08
C LYS A 10 -3.35 -18.31 24.17
N VAL A 11 -4.52 -17.79 23.81
CA VAL A 11 -4.69 -16.57 23.00
C VAL A 11 -5.49 -15.56 23.80
N ASP A 12 -4.91 -14.39 24.07
CA ASP A 12 -5.56 -13.30 24.81
C ASP A 12 -6.21 -13.79 26.13
N GLY A 13 -5.48 -14.60 26.89
CA GLY A 13 -5.96 -15.18 28.16
C GLY A 13 -6.82 -16.44 28.03
N LYS A 14 -7.35 -16.77 26.84
CA LYS A 14 -8.24 -17.92 26.61
C LYS A 14 -7.48 -19.12 26.07
N VAL A 15 -7.80 -20.32 26.57
CA VAL A 15 -7.16 -21.57 26.12
C VAL A 15 -7.98 -22.19 25.00
N PHE A 16 -7.33 -22.48 23.88
CA PHE A 16 -7.90 -23.15 22.72
C PHE A 16 -7.23 -24.51 22.53
N ALA A 17 -8.02 -25.52 22.20
CA ALA A 17 -7.48 -26.80 21.73
C ALA A 17 -7.03 -26.62 20.27
N ILE A 18 -5.87 -27.18 19.94
CA ILE A 18 -5.37 -27.22 18.57
C ILE A 18 -5.03 -28.66 18.20
N ASN A 19 -5.27 -29.00 16.94
CA ASN A 19 -4.84 -30.26 16.36
C ASN A 19 -3.43 -30.11 15.77
N ASP A 20 -2.78 -31.23 15.48
CA ASP A 20 -1.53 -31.24 14.70
C ASP A 20 -1.83 -31.08 13.20
N GLU A 21 -2.45 -29.94 12.87
CA GLU A 21 -2.78 -29.55 11.50
C GLU A 21 -1.67 -28.66 10.91
N ASP A 22 -1.49 -28.75 9.60
CA ASP A 22 -0.48 -27.96 8.87
C ASP A 22 -1.05 -26.57 8.50
N ILE A 23 -1.51 -25.83 9.51
CA ILE A 23 -2.01 -24.46 9.37
C ILE A 23 -1.07 -23.45 10.03
N THR A 24 -1.13 -22.21 9.55
CA THR A 24 -0.36 -21.10 10.14
C THR A 24 -1.08 -20.56 11.38
N LEU A 25 -0.33 -19.88 12.25
CA LEU A 25 -0.89 -19.16 13.39
C LEU A 25 -1.84 -18.05 12.91
N LEU A 26 -1.61 -17.45 11.73
CA LEU A 26 -2.51 -16.47 11.15
C LEU A 26 -3.88 -17.09 10.84
N ASP A 27 -3.89 -18.23 10.13
CA ASP A 27 -5.12 -18.90 9.75
C ASP A 27 -5.89 -19.34 10.99
N PHE A 28 -5.20 -19.91 11.99
CA PHE A 28 -5.80 -20.25 13.28
C PHE A 28 -6.44 -19.03 13.98
N LEU A 29 -5.73 -17.92 14.11
CA LEU A 29 -6.24 -16.71 14.77
C LEU A 29 -7.43 -16.09 14.03
N ARG A 30 -7.46 -16.15 12.70
CA ARG A 30 -8.56 -15.55 11.94
C ARG A 30 -9.77 -16.48 11.86
N SER A 31 -9.56 -17.74 11.51
CA SER A 31 -10.65 -18.70 11.25
C SER A 31 -11.23 -19.32 12.51
N GLU A 32 -10.39 -19.68 13.49
CA GLU A 32 -10.85 -20.42 14.68
C GLU A 32 -11.21 -19.48 15.84
N THR A 33 -10.59 -18.30 15.94
CA THR A 33 -10.86 -17.35 17.03
C THR A 33 -11.56 -16.08 16.59
N GLY A 34 -11.68 -15.83 15.28
CA GLY A 34 -12.34 -14.65 14.72
C GLY A 34 -11.55 -13.35 14.88
N ILE A 35 -10.27 -13.41 15.23
CA ILE A 35 -9.45 -12.21 15.49
C ILE A 35 -8.95 -11.63 14.16
N THR A 36 -9.61 -10.56 13.71
CA THR A 36 -9.32 -9.90 12.42
C THR A 36 -8.32 -8.75 12.49
N SER A 37 -7.85 -8.36 13.68
CA SER A 37 -6.79 -7.33 13.80
C SER A 37 -5.45 -7.82 13.21
N VAL A 38 -5.24 -9.14 13.21
CA VAL A 38 -4.08 -9.79 12.59
C VAL A 38 -4.33 -9.87 11.09
N LYS A 39 -3.70 -8.97 10.34
CA LYS A 39 -4.00 -8.76 8.92
C LYS A 39 -3.26 -9.72 8.00
N ASP A 40 -3.98 -10.36 7.07
CA ASP A 40 -3.39 -11.11 5.96
C ASP A 40 -3.09 -10.18 4.77
N GLY A 41 -1.82 -9.77 4.63
CA GLY A 41 -1.40 -8.91 3.51
C GLY A 41 -0.46 -9.58 2.50
N CYS A 42 0.49 -10.38 2.98
CA CYS A 42 1.44 -11.09 2.11
C CYS A 42 1.52 -12.59 2.43
N SER A 43 0.56 -13.16 3.15
CA SER A 43 0.65 -14.58 3.54
C SER A 43 0.85 -15.48 2.32
N PRO A 44 1.73 -16.50 2.40
CA PRO A 44 2.56 -16.91 3.55
C PRO A 44 4.02 -16.42 3.42
N GLN A 45 4.26 -15.22 2.88
CA GLN A 45 5.62 -14.72 2.60
C GLN A 45 6.36 -14.19 3.84
N GLY A 46 5.63 -13.70 4.85
CA GLY A 46 6.23 -13.18 6.09
C GLY A 46 6.98 -11.84 5.94
N GLN A 47 6.63 -11.04 4.93
CA GLN A 47 7.44 -9.88 4.52
C GLN A 47 6.89 -8.49 4.87
N CYS A 48 5.58 -8.34 5.04
CA CYS A 48 4.94 -7.03 5.27
C CYS A 48 4.79 -6.64 6.76
N GLY A 49 4.84 -7.62 7.68
CA GLY A 49 4.66 -7.39 9.12
C GLY A 49 3.22 -7.13 9.59
N CYS A 50 2.22 -7.06 8.71
CA CYS A 50 0.82 -6.75 9.10
C CYS A 50 0.17 -7.80 10.02
N CYS A 51 0.66 -9.04 10.00
CA CYS A 51 0.18 -10.15 10.82
C CYS A 51 0.95 -10.33 12.15
N THR A 52 1.61 -9.28 12.64
CA THR A 52 2.44 -9.35 13.85
C THR A 52 1.58 -9.53 15.10
N VAL A 53 1.98 -10.48 15.94
CA VAL A 53 1.42 -10.76 17.28
C VAL A 53 2.57 -10.93 18.26
N LEU A 54 2.29 -10.95 19.56
CA LEU A 54 3.29 -11.35 20.56
C LEU A 54 3.20 -12.85 20.80
N VAL A 55 4.35 -13.51 20.89
CA VAL A 55 4.47 -14.91 21.29
C VAL A 55 5.41 -14.94 22.49
N ASP A 56 4.85 -15.14 23.68
CA ASP A 56 5.52 -14.97 24.97
C ASP A 56 6.22 -13.59 25.06
N GLY A 57 5.46 -12.52 24.84
CA GLY A 57 5.95 -11.12 24.83
C GLY A 57 6.71 -10.70 23.56
N GLN A 58 7.22 -11.66 22.77
CA GLN A 58 8.07 -11.35 21.62
C GLN A 58 7.28 -11.16 20.32
N ALA A 59 7.48 -10.04 19.63
CA ALA A 59 6.78 -9.75 18.37
C ALA A 59 7.21 -10.67 17.21
N ARG A 60 6.26 -11.46 16.68
CA ARG A 60 6.44 -12.45 15.60
C ARG A 60 5.37 -12.30 14.52
N VAL A 61 5.74 -12.57 13.28
CA VAL A 61 4.80 -12.68 12.16
C VAL A 61 4.07 -14.02 12.20
N SER A 62 2.74 -14.00 12.22
CA SER A 62 1.92 -15.22 12.37
C SER A 62 1.75 -16.04 11.08
N CYS A 63 1.81 -15.41 9.90
CA CYS A 63 1.58 -16.08 8.61
C CYS A 63 2.63 -17.12 8.19
N VAL A 64 3.81 -17.11 8.82
CA VAL A 64 4.89 -18.10 8.59
C VAL A 64 5.18 -18.95 9.83
N THR A 65 4.40 -18.76 10.89
CA THR A 65 4.55 -19.51 12.14
C THR A 65 3.55 -20.66 12.13
N PRO A 66 3.99 -21.94 12.05
CA PRO A 66 3.07 -23.06 12.16
C PRO A 66 2.38 -23.07 13.53
N VAL A 67 1.06 -23.31 13.59
CA VAL A 67 0.31 -23.29 14.86
C VAL A 67 0.85 -24.31 15.86
N ARG A 68 1.30 -25.48 15.38
CA ARG A 68 1.95 -26.51 16.22
C ARG A 68 3.19 -26.02 16.96
N ARG A 69 3.92 -25.03 16.42
CA ARG A 69 5.09 -24.41 17.08
C ARG A 69 4.69 -23.38 18.14
N ALA A 70 3.42 -22.99 18.19
CA ALA A 70 2.84 -22.13 19.20
C ALA A 70 2.12 -22.92 20.31
N ALA A 71 2.09 -24.26 20.22
CA ALA A 71 1.52 -25.12 21.26
C ALA A 71 2.19 -24.87 22.63
N GLY A 72 1.38 -24.68 23.66
CA GLY A 72 1.79 -24.40 25.04
C GLY A 72 2.24 -22.95 25.29
N ARG A 73 2.22 -22.09 24.27
CA ARG A 73 2.69 -20.69 24.36
C ARG A 73 1.54 -19.71 24.56
N GLU A 74 1.89 -18.50 24.99
CA GLU A 74 0.97 -17.38 25.12
C GLU A 74 1.06 -16.47 23.90
N ILE A 75 -0.09 -16.26 23.26
CA ILE A 75 -0.28 -15.34 22.13
C ILE A 75 -1.05 -14.14 22.61
N THR A 76 -0.49 -12.96 22.40
CA THR A 76 -1.19 -11.69 22.61
C THR A 76 -1.40 -11.01 21.26
N THR A 77 -2.65 -10.76 20.92
CA THR A 77 -3.05 -9.99 19.74
C THR A 77 -3.35 -8.55 20.13
N LEU A 78 -3.74 -7.70 19.17
CA LEU A 78 -4.15 -6.33 19.46
C LEU A 78 -5.31 -6.32 20.47
N GLN A 79 -6.26 -7.26 20.37
CA GLN A 79 -7.41 -7.36 21.26
C GLN A 79 -7.01 -7.70 22.68
N GLY A 80 -5.95 -8.48 22.86
CA GLY A 80 -5.39 -8.85 24.16
C GLY A 80 -4.64 -7.73 24.88
N LEU A 81 -4.35 -6.62 24.19
CA LEU A 81 -3.86 -5.42 24.85
C LEU A 81 -4.98 -4.78 25.70
N GLY A 82 -4.61 -4.24 26.86
CA GLY A 82 -5.53 -3.49 27.72
C GLY A 82 -6.16 -2.31 26.99
N ASP A 83 -7.39 -1.96 27.35
CA ASP A 83 -8.14 -0.87 26.69
C ASP A 83 -7.42 0.48 26.80
N GLU A 84 -6.78 0.76 27.92
CA GLU A 84 -5.94 1.94 28.13
C GLU A 84 -4.80 2.01 27.09
N ILE A 85 -4.04 0.93 26.92
CA ILE A 85 -2.93 0.85 25.94
C ILE A 85 -3.45 1.05 24.51
N LYS A 86 -4.60 0.43 24.17
CA LYS A 86 -5.20 0.59 22.84
C LYS A 86 -5.63 2.03 22.60
N ASN A 87 -6.21 2.69 23.61
CA ASN A 87 -6.64 4.08 23.52
C ASN A 87 -5.44 5.03 23.39
N GLU A 88 -4.37 4.84 24.18
CA GLU A 88 -3.14 5.64 24.03
C GLU A 88 -2.58 5.59 22.60
N TRP A 89 -2.54 4.40 22.00
CA TRP A 89 -2.10 4.25 20.61
C TRP A 89 -3.08 4.87 19.62
N ALA A 90 -4.38 4.70 19.81
CA ALA A 90 -5.40 5.32 18.98
C ALA A 90 -5.29 6.85 18.98
N GLU A 91 -5.14 7.45 20.15
CA GLU A 91 -4.95 8.88 20.34
C GLU A 91 -3.67 9.36 19.65
N ALA A 92 -2.53 8.74 19.96
CA ALA A 92 -1.24 9.14 19.41
C ALA A 92 -1.20 9.04 17.87
N PHE A 93 -1.72 7.94 17.30
CA PHE A 93 -1.79 7.78 15.86
C PHE A 93 -2.73 8.80 15.20
N SER A 94 -3.88 9.07 15.80
CA SER A 94 -4.85 10.02 15.25
C SER A 94 -4.30 11.45 15.22
N GLN A 95 -3.56 11.86 16.27
CA GLN A 95 -3.05 13.23 16.44
C GLN A 95 -1.97 13.64 15.46
N VAL A 96 -1.31 12.69 14.81
CA VAL A 96 -0.22 12.95 13.87
C VAL A 96 -0.51 12.36 12.48
N GLY A 97 -1.73 11.82 12.28
CA GLY A 97 -2.12 11.21 11.02
C GLY A 97 -1.34 9.93 10.69
N ALA A 98 -0.91 9.15 11.69
CA ALA A 98 -0.10 7.94 11.49
C ALA A 98 -0.86 6.72 10.96
N SER A 99 -2.17 6.86 10.74
CA SER A 99 -3.02 5.81 10.19
C SER A 99 -3.94 6.37 9.12
N GLN A 100 -3.56 6.15 7.86
CA GLN A 100 -4.40 6.46 6.69
C GLN A 100 -5.33 5.25 6.40
N CYS A 101 -4.85 4.27 5.64
CA CYS A 101 -5.66 3.07 5.35
C CYS A 101 -5.96 2.22 6.59
N GLY A 102 -5.07 2.22 7.59
CA GLY A 102 -5.20 1.43 8.82
C GLY A 102 -4.78 -0.04 8.72
N PHE A 103 -4.37 -0.54 7.55
CA PHE A 103 -4.12 -1.98 7.37
C PHE A 103 -2.84 -2.46 8.07
N CYS A 104 -1.74 -1.72 8.00
CA CYS A 104 -0.50 -2.10 8.70
C CYS A 104 -0.52 -1.77 10.19
N THR A 105 -1.41 -0.87 10.63
CA THR A 105 -1.38 -0.24 11.94
C THR A 105 -1.45 -1.24 13.11
N PRO A 106 -2.35 -2.25 13.11
CA PRO A 106 -2.37 -3.26 14.18
C PRO A 106 -1.03 -3.96 14.39
N GLY A 107 -0.39 -4.41 13.31
CA GLY A 107 0.91 -5.09 13.40
C GLY A 107 2.03 -4.18 13.92
N ILE A 108 1.99 -2.89 13.56
CA ILE A 108 2.93 -1.88 14.05
C ILE A 108 2.72 -1.64 15.55
N ILE A 109 1.48 -1.50 16.01
CA ILE A 109 1.16 -1.36 17.43
C ILE A 109 1.67 -2.56 18.22
N MET A 110 1.50 -3.80 17.73
CA MET A 110 2.05 -4.99 18.39
C MET A 110 3.58 -4.95 18.47
N ARG A 111 4.25 -4.47 17.41
CA ARG A 111 5.71 -4.30 17.43
C ARG A 111 6.15 -3.28 18.49
N PHE A 112 5.44 -2.16 18.58
CA PHE A 112 5.71 -1.14 19.58
C PHE A 112 5.40 -1.60 21.00
N ALA A 113 4.33 -2.37 21.20
CA ALA A 113 4.03 -2.97 22.50
C ALA A 113 5.17 -3.87 22.99
N ALA A 114 5.74 -4.71 22.11
CA ALA A 114 6.90 -5.52 22.44
C ALA A 114 8.15 -4.69 22.79
N LEU A 115 8.34 -3.53 22.16
CA LEU A 115 9.45 -2.64 22.47
C LEU A 115 9.29 -1.90 23.81
N ARG A 116 8.06 -1.61 24.22
CA ARG A 116 7.77 -0.92 25.49
C ARG A 116 7.78 -1.86 26.71
N GLU A 117 7.64 -3.17 26.51
CA GLU A 117 7.65 -4.16 27.60
C GLU A 117 8.94 -4.13 28.42
N ASP A 118 10.06 -3.71 27.82
CA ASP A 118 11.36 -3.59 28.50
C ASP A 118 11.38 -2.46 29.55
N GLY A 119 10.38 -1.56 29.62
CA GLY A 119 10.26 -0.49 30.62
C GLY A 119 11.34 0.61 30.55
N GLU A 120 12.30 0.47 29.64
CA GLU A 120 13.40 1.41 29.42
C GLU A 120 13.05 2.47 28.38
N GLU A 121 13.65 3.64 28.49
CA GLU A 121 13.60 4.66 27.44
C GLU A 121 14.24 4.11 26.15
N VAL A 122 13.47 4.06 25.07
CA VAL A 122 13.93 3.50 23.79
C VAL A 122 14.40 4.64 22.89
N GLU A 123 15.68 4.61 22.52
CA GLU A 123 16.22 5.55 21.53
C GLU A 123 15.44 5.50 20.22
N ILE A 124 15.20 6.68 19.63
CA ILE A 124 14.38 6.80 18.41
C ILE A 124 14.94 5.99 17.23
N GLU A 125 16.25 5.81 17.15
CA GLU A 125 16.89 4.98 16.13
C GLU A 125 16.58 3.48 16.31
N LYS A 126 16.42 3.00 17.55
CA LYS A 126 15.95 1.64 17.83
C LYS A 126 14.49 1.48 17.40
N VAL A 127 13.66 2.50 17.57
CA VAL A 127 12.27 2.53 17.07
C VAL A 127 12.24 2.42 15.54
N LYS A 128 12.97 3.29 14.82
CA LYS A 128 13.07 3.26 13.35
C LYS A 128 13.56 1.89 12.85
N ARG A 129 14.61 1.35 13.45
CA ARG A 129 15.14 0.01 13.09
C ARG A 129 14.12 -1.10 13.29
N SER A 130 13.29 -1.04 14.34
CA SER A 130 12.25 -2.05 14.58
C SER A 130 11.19 -2.10 13.47
N LEU A 131 10.94 -0.94 12.83
CA LEU A 131 9.97 -0.80 11.74
C LEU A 131 10.49 -1.38 10.42
N HIS A 132 11.79 -1.72 10.28
CA HIS A 132 12.31 -2.38 9.08
C HIS A 132 11.60 -3.73 8.80
N ALA A 133 11.08 -4.38 9.85
CA ALA A 133 10.29 -5.61 9.74
C ALA A 133 8.88 -5.39 9.17
N HIS A 134 8.44 -4.14 9.03
CA HIS A 134 7.13 -3.76 8.51
C HIS A 134 7.25 -3.12 7.13
N LEU A 135 6.12 -3.11 6.41
CA LEU A 135 5.88 -2.23 5.29
C LEU A 135 4.68 -1.33 5.60
N CYS A 136 4.78 -0.08 5.19
CA CYS A 136 3.69 0.89 5.14
C CYS A 136 3.83 1.61 3.79
N ARG A 137 2.74 1.65 3.02
CA ARG A 137 2.72 2.31 1.71
C ARG A 137 2.14 3.71 1.75
N CYS A 138 1.47 4.07 2.84
CA CYS A 138 0.61 5.26 2.91
C CYS A 138 1.26 6.45 3.63
N THR A 139 2.00 6.22 4.72
CA THR A 139 2.33 7.31 5.68
C THR A 139 3.76 7.82 5.63
N GLY A 140 4.64 7.17 4.87
CA GLY A 140 6.06 7.56 4.80
C GLY A 140 6.85 7.40 6.09
N TRP A 141 6.35 6.61 7.05
CA TRP A 141 7.00 6.26 8.33
C TRP A 141 7.16 7.39 9.35
N GLN A 142 7.40 8.63 8.93
CA GLN A 142 7.65 9.77 9.82
C GLN A 142 6.52 9.95 10.84
N THR A 143 5.27 9.99 10.40
CA THR A 143 4.12 10.12 11.30
C THR A 143 3.98 8.93 12.26
N ILE A 144 4.40 7.72 11.86
CA ILE A 144 4.39 6.53 12.74
C ILE A 144 5.42 6.68 13.86
N VAL A 145 6.57 7.28 13.56
CA VAL A 145 7.61 7.60 14.55
C VAL A 145 7.13 8.72 15.48
N GLU A 146 6.49 9.77 14.94
CA GLU A 146 5.86 10.82 15.74
C GLU A 146 4.78 10.26 16.71
N ALA A 147 4.02 9.26 16.27
CA ALA A 147 3.03 8.60 17.13
C ALA A 147 3.67 7.82 18.28
N TRP A 148 4.86 7.24 18.08
CA TRP A 148 5.64 6.63 19.16
C TRP A 148 6.01 7.68 20.23
N GLU A 149 6.45 8.87 19.83
CA GLU A 149 6.87 9.91 20.79
C GLU A 149 5.70 10.53 21.58
N LYS A 150 4.50 10.49 20.99
CA LYS A 150 3.25 11.01 21.58
C LYS A 150 2.50 10.03 22.47
N VAL A 151 2.75 8.72 22.37
CA VAL A 151 1.99 7.72 23.14
C VAL A 151 2.05 8.02 24.65
N GLY A 152 0.91 8.01 25.33
CA GLY A 152 0.78 8.38 26.74
C GLY A 152 0.87 9.89 27.06
N LYS A 153 1.04 10.75 26.05
CA LYS A 153 1.05 12.22 26.18
C LYS A 153 -0.07 12.90 25.37
N SER A 154 -0.90 12.10 24.69
CA SER A 154 -1.90 12.60 23.77
C SER A 154 -3.13 13.16 24.50
N GLU A 155 -3.63 14.29 24.00
CA GLU A 155 -4.83 14.98 24.50
C GLU A 155 -6.18 14.46 23.93
N GLY A 156 -6.24 13.21 23.46
CA GLY A 156 -7.47 12.59 22.94
C GLY A 156 -7.48 12.29 21.42
N ILE A 157 -8.56 11.65 20.97
CA ILE A 157 -8.69 11.10 19.61
C ILE A 157 -9.21 12.16 18.64
N ILE A 158 -8.54 12.33 17.50
CA ILE A 158 -9.05 13.13 16.38
C ILE A 158 -9.96 12.26 15.52
N GLU A 159 -11.27 12.50 15.62
CA GLU A 159 -12.30 11.83 14.81
C GLU A 159 -13.37 12.86 14.39
N THR A 160 -13.06 13.62 13.33
CA THR A 160 -13.93 14.67 12.81
C THR A 160 -14.43 14.35 11.40
N LYS A 161 -15.54 14.99 11.02
CA LYS A 161 -16.08 14.87 9.65
C LYS A 161 -15.12 15.52 8.65
N GLU A 162 -14.50 16.62 9.02
CA GLU A 162 -13.54 17.38 8.24
C GLU A 162 -12.28 16.55 7.95
N ALA A 163 -11.74 15.85 8.96
CA ALA A 163 -10.63 14.91 8.80
C ALA A 163 -10.97 13.77 7.82
N SER A 164 -12.15 13.17 7.97
CA SER A 164 -12.61 12.09 7.08
C SER A 164 -12.86 12.60 5.64
N MET A 165 -13.38 13.82 5.49
CA MET A 165 -13.57 14.46 4.19
C MET A 165 -12.23 14.76 3.52
N ARG A 166 -11.26 15.31 4.27
CA ARG A 166 -9.89 15.52 3.80
C ARG A 166 -9.25 14.23 3.32
N ALA A 167 -9.33 13.17 4.12
CA ALA A 167 -8.80 11.85 3.79
C ALA A 167 -9.46 11.27 2.53
N SER A 168 -10.77 11.49 2.37
CA SER A 168 -11.51 11.03 1.19
C SER A 168 -11.10 11.75 -0.10
N ILE A 169 -10.82 13.06 -0.02
CA ILE A 169 -10.29 13.85 -1.14
C ILE A 169 -8.91 13.35 -1.54
N GLU A 170 -8.05 13.06 -0.56
CA GLU A 170 -6.68 12.59 -0.81
C GLU A 170 -6.63 11.15 -1.32
N GLY A 171 -7.45 10.27 -0.75
CA GLY A 171 -7.54 8.87 -1.14
C GLY A 171 -8.35 8.61 -2.42
N ARG A 172 -9.09 9.62 -2.92
CA ARG A 172 -10.05 9.51 -4.04
C ARG A 172 -11.11 8.40 -3.82
N SER A 173 -11.39 8.08 -2.57
CA SER A 173 -12.36 7.08 -2.14
C SER A 173 -12.95 7.49 -0.80
N THR A 174 -14.12 6.96 -0.43
CA THR A 174 -14.67 7.21 0.90
C THR A 174 -13.72 6.67 1.97
N GLN A 175 -13.33 7.53 2.90
CA GLN A 175 -12.48 7.18 4.02
C GLN A 175 -13.00 7.81 5.32
N LYS A 176 -12.59 7.20 6.42
CA LYS A 176 -12.81 7.64 7.79
C LYS A 176 -11.46 7.80 8.47
N ILE A 177 -11.42 8.71 9.44
CA ILE A 177 -10.32 8.88 10.39
C ILE A 177 -10.90 8.68 11.78
N GLY A 178 -10.25 7.85 12.60
CA GLY A 178 -10.72 7.58 13.95
C GLY A 178 -10.03 6.36 14.58
N SER A 179 -10.39 6.10 15.83
CA SER A 179 -9.83 5.01 16.65
C SER A 179 -10.01 3.64 16.00
N ASP A 180 -11.17 3.39 15.39
CA ASP A 180 -11.47 2.15 14.71
C ASP A 180 -10.50 1.87 13.56
N ILE A 181 -10.02 2.89 12.85
CA ILE A 181 -9.05 2.73 11.76
C ILE A 181 -7.69 2.32 12.30
N VAL A 182 -7.24 2.98 13.37
CA VAL A 182 -5.97 2.66 14.06
C VAL A 182 -6.01 1.23 14.60
N LEU A 183 -7.14 0.82 15.19
CA LEU A 183 -7.33 -0.50 15.78
C LEU A 183 -7.70 -1.59 14.76
N GLY A 184 -7.56 -1.30 13.46
CA GLY A 184 -7.68 -2.28 12.38
C GLY A 184 -9.11 -2.61 11.97
N LYS A 185 -10.11 -1.83 12.35
CA LYS A 185 -11.52 -1.97 11.93
C LYS A 185 -11.86 -1.08 10.73
N GLY A 186 -10.92 -0.93 9.79
CA GLY A 186 -11.06 -0.12 8.58
C GLY A 186 -12.02 -0.65 7.51
N GLY A 187 -12.93 -1.58 7.83
CA GLY A 187 -13.92 -2.09 6.88
C GLY A 187 -13.36 -2.90 5.72
N PHE A 188 -12.20 -3.55 5.89
CA PHE A 188 -11.59 -4.40 4.87
C PHE A 188 -12.51 -5.57 4.50
N SER A 189 -12.62 -5.89 3.22
CA SER A 189 -13.67 -6.80 2.73
C SER A 189 -13.51 -8.20 3.30
N ALA A 190 -12.28 -8.70 3.40
CA ALA A 190 -11.98 -9.98 4.04
C ALA A 190 -12.30 -10.04 5.55
N ASP A 191 -12.42 -8.89 6.22
CA ASP A 191 -12.78 -8.80 7.64
C ASP A 191 -14.28 -8.59 7.88
N THR A 192 -15.01 -8.11 6.87
CA THR A 192 -16.44 -7.77 6.94
C THR A 192 -17.35 -8.80 6.26
N ALA A 193 -16.77 -9.82 5.66
CA ALA A 193 -17.50 -10.88 4.97
C ALA A 193 -18.45 -11.62 5.94
N PRO A 194 -19.67 -11.98 5.48
CA PRO A 194 -20.59 -12.83 6.26
C PRO A 194 -19.93 -14.13 6.73
N ALA A 195 -20.24 -14.55 7.96
CA ALA A 195 -19.62 -15.73 8.58
C ALA A 195 -19.89 -17.05 7.83
N ASN A 196 -20.94 -17.14 7.01
CA ASN A 196 -21.30 -18.32 6.22
C ASN A 196 -20.82 -18.26 4.75
N CYS A 197 -19.91 -17.33 4.43
CA CYS A 197 -19.33 -17.20 3.10
C CYS A 197 -18.58 -18.47 2.68
N LEU A 198 -18.76 -18.88 1.42
CA LEU A 198 -17.73 -19.67 0.74
C LEU A 198 -16.54 -18.74 0.43
N ILE A 199 -15.33 -19.27 0.49
CA ILE A 199 -14.11 -18.54 0.14
C ILE A 199 -13.59 -19.01 -1.20
N ALA A 200 -13.41 -18.08 -2.13
CA ALA A 200 -12.92 -18.33 -3.48
C ALA A 200 -11.53 -17.69 -3.67
N VAL A 201 -10.60 -18.49 -4.21
CA VAL A 201 -9.24 -18.06 -4.59
C VAL A 201 -8.94 -18.48 -6.02
N PRO A 202 -8.07 -17.78 -6.76
CA PRO A 202 -7.66 -18.22 -8.09
C PRO A 202 -6.98 -19.60 -8.08
N ASP A 203 -7.26 -20.42 -9.09
CA ASP A 203 -6.61 -21.73 -9.27
C ASP A 203 -5.63 -21.76 -10.44
N SER A 204 -4.86 -22.86 -10.55
CA SER A 204 -3.84 -23.04 -11.60
C SER A 204 -4.40 -23.22 -13.02
N SER A 205 -5.72 -23.44 -13.17
CA SER A 205 -6.38 -23.57 -14.47
C SER A 205 -6.92 -22.25 -15.04
N GLY A 206 -6.70 -21.14 -14.32
CA GLY A 206 -7.30 -19.84 -14.65
C GLY A 206 -8.74 -19.69 -14.15
N GLY A 207 -9.19 -20.60 -13.29
CA GLY A 207 -10.49 -20.60 -12.65
C GLY A 207 -10.46 -20.12 -11.19
N TRP A 208 -11.45 -20.57 -10.43
CA TRP A 208 -11.61 -20.27 -9.00
C TRP A 208 -11.85 -21.56 -8.22
N SER A 209 -11.04 -21.79 -7.20
CA SER A 209 -11.27 -22.85 -6.21
C SER A 209 -12.05 -22.30 -5.02
N LEU A 210 -13.09 -23.03 -4.60
CA LEU A 210 -13.97 -22.64 -3.50
C LEU A 210 -13.82 -23.62 -2.33
N GLY A 211 -13.76 -23.11 -1.10
CA GLY A 211 -13.80 -23.88 0.13
C GLY A 211 -14.69 -23.22 1.19
N GLU A 212 -14.99 -23.94 2.27
CA GLU A 212 -15.71 -23.40 3.43
C GLU A 212 -14.82 -22.47 4.26
N ASN A 213 -13.49 -22.58 4.10
CA ASN A 213 -12.52 -21.65 4.66
C ASN A 213 -11.34 -21.43 3.71
N LEU A 214 -10.47 -20.48 4.06
CA LEU A 214 -9.37 -20.04 3.21
C LEU A 214 -8.31 -21.14 3.03
N THR A 215 -8.07 -21.94 4.06
CA THR A 215 -7.15 -23.08 4.03
C THR A 215 -7.63 -24.13 3.03
N GLU A 216 -8.91 -24.50 3.09
CA GLU A 216 -9.51 -25.44 2.16
C GLU A 216 -9.45 -24.91 0.72
N ALA A 217 -9.84 -23.66 0.49
CA ALA A 217 -9.82 -23.05 -0.84
C ALA A 217 -8.40 -23.03 -1.44
N ARG A 218 -7.38 -22.67 -0.63
CA ARG A 218 -5.96 -22.67 -1.05
C ARG A 218 -5.43 -24.08 -1.33
N ASN A 219 -5.81 -25.07 -0.54
CA ASN A 219 -5.43 -26.47 -0.77
C ASN A 219 -6.03 -27.01 -2.07
N LEU A 220 -7.29 -26.66 -2.37
CA LEU A 220 -7.97 -27.03 -3.61
C LEU A 220 -7.36 -26.33 -4.84
N ALA A 221 -6.94 -25.08 -4.70
CA ALA A 221 -6.30 -24.32 -5.79
C ALA A 221 -4.97 -24.92 -6.26
N GLN A 222 -4.31 -25.71 -5.39
CA GLN A 222 -3.01 -26.34 -5.62
C GLN A 222 -1.93 -25.36 -6.11
N LYS A 223 -2.05 -24.09 -5.74
CA LYS A 223 -1.13 -23.03 -6.16
C LYS A 223 0.04 -22.93 -5.17
N ILE A 224 1.25 -23.10 -5.69
CA ILE A 224 2.47 -22.81 -4.95
C ILE A 224 2.81 -21.35 -5.21
N GLN A 225 2.87 -20.53 -4.16
CA GLN A 225 3.23 -19.13 -4.33
C GLN A 225 4.69 -18.96 -4.76
N GLY A 226 4.89 -18.05 -5.70
CA GLY A 226 6.18 -17.64 -6.22
C GLY A 226 7.08 -17.03 -5.14
N ARG A 227 8.38 -17.05 -5.41
CA ARG A 227 9.42 -16.50 -4.54
C ARG A 227 10.07 -15.28 -5.18
N ARG A 228 10.83 -14.53 -4.38
CA ARG A 228 11.68 -13.47 -4.90
C ARG A 228 12.62 -14.03 -5.97
N THR A 229 12.67 -13.36 -7.12
CA THR A 229 13.62 -13.68 -8.19
C THR A 229 14.81 -12.71 -8.14
N THR A 230 15.89 -13.05 -8.85
CA THR A 230 17.04 -12.16 -9.08
C THR A 230 16.97 -11.52 -10.47
N ALA A 231 15.81 -11.58 -11.12
CA ALA A 231 15.60 -10.99 -12.43
C ALA A 231 15.82 -9.48 -12.33
N LYS A 232 16.56 -8.92 -13.30
CA LYS A 232 16.78 -7.47 -13.36
C LYS A 232 15.62 -6.83 -14.10
N ALA A 233 15.03 -5.78 -13.55
CA ALA A 233 14.10 -4.94 -14.28
C ALA A 233 14.86 -4.13 -15.34
N VAL A 234 14.35 -4.13 -16.57
CA VAL A 234 14.90 -3.39 -17.70
C VAL A 234 13.76 -2.57 -18.32
N PRO A 235 13.92 -1.24 -18.48
CA PRO A 235 12.91 -0.41 -19.11
C PRO A 235 12.57 -0.94 -20.52
N PRO A 236 11.29 -1.25 -20.81
CA PRO A 236 10.92 -1.99 -22.02
C PRO A 236 10.74 -1.11 -23.26
N ILE A 237 10.72 0.22 -23.11
CA ILE A 237 10.49 1.17 -24.21
C ILE A 237 11.80 1.89 -24.54
N GLU A 238 12.13 1.93 -25.83
CA GLU A 238 13.27 2.69 -26.34
C GLU A 238 12.96 4.19 -26.42
N LEU A 239 13.97 5.01 -26.17
CA LEU A 239 13.85 6.47 -26.26
C LEU A 239 13.42 6.91 -27.67
N PRO A 240 12.58 7.97 -27.76
CA PRO A 240 12.27 8.57 -29.05
C PRO A 240 13.53 9.23 -29.64
N PRO A 241 13.73 9.15 -30.97
CA PRO A 241 14.86 9.82 -31.63
C PRO A 241 14.73 11.34 -31.47
N GLY A 242 15.85 12.03 -31.26
CA GLY A 242 15.89 13.48 -31.15
C GLY A 242 17.07 13.96 -30.31
N ASP A 243 17.35 15.27 -30.39
CA ASP A 243 18.27 15.95 -29.49
C ASP A 243 17.43 16.63 -28.40
N TRP A 244 17.45 16.04 -27.20
CA TRP A 244 16.57 16.39 -26.09
C TRP A 244 17.39 16.93 -24.91
N ASP A 245 16.89 17.95 -24.23
CA ASP A 245 17.52 18.49 -23.02
C ASP A 245 17.39 17.54 -21.83
N ALA A 246 16.30 16.74 -21.79
CA ALA A 246 16.13 15.67 -20.82
C ALA A 246 15.47 14.45 -21.46
N VAL A 247 15.88 13.26 -21.00
CA VAL A 247 15.33 11.97 -21.40
C VAL A 247 15.05 11.10 -20.19
N LEU A 248 14.01 10.29 -20.23
CA LEU A 248 13.62 9.39 -19.13
C LEU A 248 13.09 8.08 -19.68
N LYS A 249 13.52 6.95 -19.10
CA LYS A 249 12.97 5.61 -19.27
C LYS A 249 12.57 5.03 -17.92
N THR A 250 11.34 4.54 -17.81
CA THR A 250 10.83 3.90 -16.59
C THR A 250 10.46 2.44 -16.81
N ASN A 251 10.40 1.69 -15.72
CA ASN A 251 9.91 0.31 -15.69
C ASN A 251 8.41 0.27 -15.35
N TRP A 252 7.80 -0.91 -15.49
CA TRP A 252 6.55 -1.18 -14.77
C TRP A 252 6.78 -0.99 -13.27
N VAL A 253 5.78 -0.42 -12.59
CA VAL A 253 5.81 -0.25 -11.14
C VAL A 253 4.53 -0.81 -10.54
N GLU A 254 4.72 -1.63 -9.50
CA GLU A 254 3.65 -2.20 -8.69
C GLU A 254 3.19 -1.18 -7.63
N PRO A 255 1.90 -0.81 -7.58
CA PRO A 255 1.36 0.11 -6.58
C PRO A 255 1.65 -0.29 -5.12
N GLY A 256 1.78 -1.59 -4.82
CA GLY A 256 2.38 -2.06 -3.58
C GLY A 256 1.51 -1.89 -2.34
N TYR A 257 0.20 -1.75 -2.51
CA TYR A 257 -0.77 -1.68 -1.41
C TYR A 257 -0.78 -2.99 -0.61
N LEU A 258 -0.98 -2.93 0.71
CA LEU A 258 -0.77 -4.07 1.62
C LEU A 258 -1.97 -5.02 1.73
N GLU A 259 -3.19 -4.50 1.63
CA GLU A 259 -4.42 -5.29 1.59
C GLU A 259 -4.60 -5.83 0.18
N THR A 260 -4.49 -7.15 -0.04
CA THR A 260 -4.76 -7.72 -1.38
C THR A 260 -6.21 -7.51 -1.80
N ASP A 261 -6.50 -7.64 -3.09
CA ASP A 261 -7.85 -7.49 -3.61
C ASP A 261 -8.77 -8.52 -2.96
N SER A 262 -9.87 -8.04 -2.39
CA SER A 262 -10.92 -8.90 -1.90
C SER A 262 -12.28 -8.21 -2.03
N ALA A 263 -13.32 -9.00 -2.22
CA ALA A 263 -14.69 -8.55 -2.19
C ALA A 263 -15.59 -9.73 -1.85
N TRP A 264 -16.65 -9.50 -1.09
CA TRP A 264 -17.70 -10.46 -0.85
C TRP A 264 -19.03 -9.99 -1.45
N CYS A 265 -19.91 -10.94 -1.76
CA CYS A 265 -21.23 -10.64 -2.26
C CYS A 265 -22.25 -11.65 -1.73
N GLU A 266 -23.45 -11.16 -1.37
CA GLU A 266 -24.61 -12.02 -1.14
C GLU A 266 -25.37 -12.27 -2.45
N PRO A 267 -26.07 -13.41 -2.61
CA PRO A 267 -26.86 -13.68 -3.81
C PRO A 267 -27.88 -12.57 -4.10
N GLY A 268 -27.86 -12.03 -5.32
CA GLY A 268 -28.77 -10.98 -5.78
C GLY A 268 -28.49 -9.58 -5.21
N ARG A 269 -27.34 -9.35 -4.58
CA ARG A 269 -26.93 -8.04 -4.04
C ARG A 269 -25.75 -7.46 -4.83
N GLU A 270 -25.44 -6.20 -4.53
CA GLU A 270 -24.18 -5.59 -4.98
C GLU A 270 -23.01 -6.10 -4.14
N PRO A 271 -21.82 -6.31 -4.74
CA PRO A 271 -20.64 -6.74 -4.02
C PRO A 271 -20.09 -5.62 -3.13
N SER A 272 -19.38 -6.01 -2.07
CA SER A 272 -18.59 -5.09 -1.28
C SER A 272 -17.49 -4.45 -2.12
N THR A 273 -17.13 -3.20 -1.86
CA THR A 273 -15.98 -2.55 -2.50
C THR A 273 -14.64 -3.16 -2.05
N PRO A 274 -13.64 -3.30 -2.94
CA PRO A 274 -12.30 -3.76 -2.57
C PRO A 274 -11.39 -2.63 -2.05
N LEU A 275 -11.88 -1.38 -2.00
CA LEU A 275 -11.09 -0.19 -1.61
C LEU A 275 -10.96 -0.01 -0.10
N ALA A 276 -11.90 -0.54 0.69
CA ALA A 276 -11.97 -0.36 2.14
C ALA A 276 -11.72 1.11 2.57
N ASN A 277 -11.12 1.34 3.75
CA ASN A 277 -10.70 2.68 4.20
C ASN A 277 -9.41 3.21 3.54
N GLY A 278 -8.74 2.41 2.71
CA GLY A 278 -7.38 2.70 2.28
C GLY A 278 -7.21 3.15 0.84
N GLY A 279 -8.22 2.90 0.01
CA GLY A 279 -8.00 2.84 -1.43
C GLY A 279 -6.83 1.91 -1.78
N ALA A 280 -6.34 2.04 -3.00
CA ALA A 280 -5.15 1.33 -3.47
C ALA A 280 -4.39 2.18 -4.50
N PHE A 281 -4.36 3.50 -4.25
CA PHE A 281 -3.74 4.49 -5.14
C PHE A 281 -4.28 4.38 -6.57
N GLY A 282 -5.58 4.08 -6.72
CA GLY A 282 -6.26 3.85 -7.99
C GLY A 282 -6.22 2.41 -8.52
N SER A 283 -5.29 1.57 -8.05
CA SER A 283 -5.04 0.24 -8.63
C SER A 283 -6.19 -0.77 -8.51
N LYS A 284 -7.06 -0.62 -7.50
CA LYS A 284 -8.20 -1.53 -7.24
C LYS A 284 -9.50 -1.07 -7.90
N LEU A 285 -9.52 0.08 -8.58
CA LEU A 285 -10.73 0.60 -9.23
C LEU A 285 -11.23 -0.32 -10.36
N GLU A 286 -10.30 -1.05 -10.97
CA GLU A 286 -10.57 -1.97 -12.07
C GLU A 286 -10.41 -3.44 -11.64
N SER A 287 -10.44 -3.71 -10.32
CA SER A 287 -10.26 -5.05 -9.79
C SER A 287 -11.40 -5.98 -10.24
N PRO A 288 -11.11 -7.21 -10.69
CA PRO A 288 -12.14 -8.15 -11.14
C PRO A 288 -12.90 -8.81 -9.97
N VAL A 289 -12.38 -8.72 -8.75
CA VAL A 289 -12.90 -9.48 -7.60
C VAL A 289 -14.37 -9.21 -7.25
N PRO A 290 -14.92 -7.98 -7.37
CA PRO A 290 -16.33 -7.74 -7.03
C PRO A 290 -17.29 -8.47 -7.97
N GLU A 291 -16.99 -8.48 -9.27
CA GLU A 291 -17.81 -9.17 -10.26
C GLU A 291 -17.76 -10.68 -10.08
N VAL A 292 -16.57 -11.22 -9.82
CA VAL A 292 -16.40 -12.64 -9.52
C VAL A 292 -17.19 -13.03 -8.28
N ALA A 293 -17.13 -12.24 -7.21
CA ALA A 293 -17.86 -12.50 -5.97
C ALA A 293 -19.38 -12.56 -6.24
N ARG A 294 -19.90 -11.60 -7.03
CA ARG A 294 -21.31 -11.58 -7.43
C ARG A 294 -21.70 -12.80 -8.26
N SER A 295 -20.90 -13.14 -9.27
CA SER A 295 -21.15 -14.28 -10.15
C SER A 295 -21.17 -15.60 -9.37
N LEU A 296 -20.17 -15.83 -8.51
CA LEU A 296 -20.09 -17.03 -7.69
C LEU A 296 -21.22 -17.07 -6.65
N ALA A 297 -21.54 -15.96 -5.97
CA ALA A 297 -22.63 -15.93 -5.00
C ALA A 297 -23.98 -16.28 -5.65
N ASN A 298 -24.24 -15.75 -6.85
CA ASN A 298 -25.43 -16.05 -7.62
C ASN A 298 -25.49 -17.50 -8.10
N LYS A 299 -24.34 -18.09 -8.45
CA LYS A 299 -24.22 -19.49 -8.88
C LYS A 299 -24.47 -20.45 -7.73
N TYR A 300 -23.82 -20.23 -6.59
CA TYR A 300 -23.88 -21.15 -5.43
C TYR A 300 -25.04 -20.87 -4.47
N LYS A 301 -25.79 -19.77 -4.68
CA LYS A 301 -26.89 -19.34 -3.82
C LYS A 301 -26.47 -19.21 -2.34
N ARG A 302 -25.22 -18.82 -2.12
CA ARG A 302 -24.60 -18.54 -0.83
C ARG A 302 -23.73 -17.28 -0.94
N PRO A 303 -23.50 -16.55 0.15
CA PRO A 303 -22.48 -15.50 0.16
C PRO A 303 -21.12 -16.07 -0.25
N VAL A 304 -20.35 -15.32 -1.05
CA VAL A 304 -19.00 -15.70 -1.48
C VAL A 304 -18.05 -14.55 -1.22
N LEU A 305 -16.94 -14.83 -0.55
CA LEU A 305 -15.78 -13.95 -0.44
C LEU A 305 -14.74 -14.38 -1.47
N VAL A 306 -14.39 -13.48 -2.38
CA VAL A 306 -13.25 -13.63 -3.29
C VAL A 306 -12.05 -12.93 -2.67
N ILE A 307 -10.90 -13.61 -2.61
CA ILE A 307 -9.66 -13.04 -2.10
C ILE A 307 -8.48 -13.45 -2.98
N LEU A 308 -7.68 -12.47 -3.38
CA LEU A 308 -6.43 -12.68 -4.08
C LEU A 308 -5.29 -12.90 -3.08
N SER A 309 -4.38 -13.80 -3.40
CA SER A 309 -3.07 -13.81 -2.74
C SER A 309 -2.23 -12.61 -3.18
N ARG A 310 -1.12 -12.35 -2.49
CA ARG A 310 -0.17 -11.30 -2.92
C ARG A 310 0.30 -11.51 -4.34
N GLU A 311 0.63 -12.76 -4.69
CA GLU A 311 1.03 -13.08 -6.06
C GLU A 311 -0.11 -12.81 -7.06
N ASP A 312 -1.35 -13.19 -6.73
CA ASP A 312 -2.48 -12.96 -7.62
C ASP A 312 -2.74 -11.46 -7.83
N SER A 313 -2.70 -10.65 -6.77
CA SER A 313 -2.80 -9.18 -6.89
C SER A 313 -1.71 -8.61 -7.78
N VAL A 314 -0.49 -9.14 -7.73
CA VAL A 314 0.62 -8.70 -8.59
C VAL A 314 0.42 -9.14 -10.05
N ARG A 315 -0.06 -10.36 -10.29
CA ARG A 315 -0.24 -10.87 -11.66
C ARG A 315 -1.46 -10.27 -12.36
N LEU A 316 -2.55 -10.05 -11.61
CA LEU A 316 -3.84 -9.64 -12.16
C LEU A 316 -4.08 -8.14 -12.04
N GLY A 317 -3.49 -7.48 -11.05
CA GLY A 317 -3.66 -6.05 -10.81
C GLY A 317 -2.92 -5.20 -11.84
N PRO A 318 -3.45 -4.03 -12.23
CA PRO A 318 -2.77 -3.14 -13.14
C PRO A 318 -1.50 -2.55 -12.52
N LYS A 319 -0.55 -2.18 -13.38
CA LYS A 319 0.71 -1.51 -13.03
C LYS A 319 0.72 -0.07 -13.56
N ARG A 320 1.58 0.77 -12.99
CA ARG A 320 1.91 2.04 -13.63
C ARG A 320 2.56 1.72 -14.98
N PRO A 321 2.11 2.33 -16.10
CA PRO A 321 2.68 2.05 -17.41
C PRO A 321 4.14 2.54 -17.49
N PRO A 322 5.06 1.74 -18.07
CA PRO A 322 6.39 2.23 -18.39
C PRO A 322 6.29 3.31 -19.48
N ILE A 323 7.21 4.26 -19.41
CA ILE A 323 7.37 5.32 -20.42
C ILE A 323 8.82 5.39 -20.89
N ALA A 324 9.02 5.93 -22.09
CA ALA A 324 10.29 6.48 -22.54
C ALA A 324 10.03 7.81 -23.24
N GLY A 325 10.61 8.90 -22.76
CA GLY A 325 10.36 10.22 -23.31
C GLY A 325 11.60 11.08 -23.42
N GLY A 326 11.54 12.07 -24.30
CA GLY A 326 12.54 13.10 -24.48
C GLY A 326 11.88 14.44 -24.73
N VAL A 327 12.32 15.48 -24.02
CA VAL A 327 11.76 16.83 -24.12
C VAL A 327 12.87 17.89 -24.17
N ASN A 328 12.58 19.03 -24.78
CA ASN A 328 13.46 20.19 -24.80
C ASN A 328 12.96 21.30 -23.84
N LYS A 329 13.80 22.31 -23.62
CA LYS A 329 13.49 23.48 -22.77
C LYS A 329 12.34 24.35 -23.26
N ASN A 330 11.93 24.20 -24.51
CA ASN A 330 10.75 24.89 -25.06
C ASN A 330 9.45 24.14 -24.74
N GLY A 331 9.52 23.01 -24.03
CA GLY A 331 8.37 22.19 -23.64
C GLY A 331 7.88 21.25 -24.74
N GLN A 332 8.61 21.15 -25.86
CA GLN A 332 8.29 20.24 -26.95
C GLN A 332 9.03 18.92 -26.76
N GLY A 333 8.40 17.81 -27.13
CA GLY A 333 9.03 16.51 -27.04
C GLY A 333 8.14 15.37 -27.49
N VAL A 334 8.60 14.15 -27.23
CA VAL A 334 7.87 12.91 -27.51
C VAL A 334 7.89 12.05 -26.25
N ILE A 335 6.73 11.52 -25.85
CA ILE A 335 6.61 10.46 -24.84
C ILE A 335 6.05 9.21 -25.52
N ARG A 336 6.83 8.14 -25.49
CA ARG A 336 6.36 6.78 -25.75
C ARG A 336 5.86 6.16 -24.47
N VAL A 337 4.66 5.62 -24.47
CA VAL A 337 4.03 5.03 -23.28
C VAL A 337 3.37 3.71 -23.63
N ALA A 338 3.40 2.75 -22.71
CA ALA A 338 2.62 1.52 -22.89
C ALA A 338 1.14 1.86 -23.11
N ARG A 339 0.53 1.30 -24.15
CA ARG A 339 -0.87 1.55 -24.51
C ARG A 339 -1.78 1.33 -23.29
N THR A 340 -2.43 2.39 -22.85
CA THR A 340 -3.17 2.40 -21.59
C THR A 340 -4.39 3.31 -21.72
N PRO A 341 -5.63 2.82 -21.52
CA PRO A 341 -6.82 3.64 -21.66
C PRO A 341 -6.76 4.93 -20.82
N GLY A 342 -6.97 6.08 -21.46
CA GLY A 342 -6.99 7.39 -20.78
C GLY A 342 -5.61 8.03 -20.53
N ILE A 343 -4.50 7.37 -20.89
CA ILE A 343 -3.15 7.86 -20.56
C ILE A 343 -2.75 9.07 -21.39
N VAL A 344 -3.17 9.13 -22.65
CA VAL A 344 -2.89 10.23 -23.57
C VAL A 344 -3.59 11.50 -23.09
N GLU A 345 -4.86 11.39 -22.68
CA GLU A 345 -5.62 12.51 -22.12
C GLU A 345 -5.00 13.00 -20.81
N ALA A 346 -4.51 12.08 -19.97
CA ALA A 346 -3.81 12.44 -18.74
C ALA A 346 -2.54 13.26 -19.04
N ILE A 347 -1.68 12.81 -19.96
CA ILE A 347 -0.46 13.53 -20.36
C ILE A 347 -0.81 14.90 -20.97
N ASN A 348 -1.70 14.94 -21.95
CA ASN A 348 -2.07 16.16 -22.66
C ASN A 348 -2.74 17.22 -21.75
N SER A 349 -3.35 16.79 -20.64
CA SER A 349 -3.94 17.73 -19.67
C SER A 349 -2.92 18.67 -19.00
N VAL A 350 -1.65 18.28 -18.98
CA VAL A 350 -0.56 19.05 -18.34
C VAL A 350 0.58 19.39 -19.31
N ALA A 351 0.70 18.69 -20.43
CA ALA A 351 1.77 18.87 -21.40
C ALA A 351 1.27 18.69 -22.85
N PRO A 352 0.39 19.59 -23.35
CA PRO A 352 -0.23 19.45 -24.67
C PRO A 352 0.75 19.59 -25.86
N GLU A 353 1.94 20.15 -25.63
CA GLU A 353 2.98 20.33 -26.65
C GLU A 353 3.90 19.10 -26.79
N ILE A 354 3.69 18.07 -25.96
CA ILE A 354 4.40 16.79 -26.06
C ILE A 354 3.57 15.84 -26.95
N GLU A 355 4.18 15.31 -28.00
CA GLU A 355 3.59 14.24 -28.78
C GLU A 355 3.58 12.93 -27.98
N VAL A 356 2.46 12.21 -27.97
CA VAL A 356 2.33 10.96 -27.23
C VAL A 356 2.18 9.78 -28.20
N GLU A 357 3.12 8.85 -28.13
CA GLU A 357 3.14 7.61 -28.92
C GLU A 357 2.76 6.42 -28.03
N GLU A 358 1.62 5.78 -28.28
CA GLU A 358 1.25 4.55 -27.56
C GLU A 358 1.90 3.30 -28.17
N ILE A 359 2.58 2.53 -27.33
CA ILE A 359 3.32 1.33 -27.69
C ILE A 359 2.62 0.08 -27.13
N ASP A 360 2.37 -0.90 -27.99
CA ASP A 360 1.89 -2.22 -27.58
C ASP A 360 3.05 -3.04 -27.02
N LEU A 361 2.96 -3.38 -25.72
CA LEU A 361 3.96 -4.18 -25.01
C LEU A 361 3.36 -5.51 -24.56
N ARG A 362 4.18 -6.56 -24.56
CA ARG A 362 3.90 -7.76 -23.78
C ARG A 362 4.23 -7.45 -22.32
N GLY A 363 3.26 -7.59 -21.43
CA GLY A 363 3.46 -7.26 -20.03
C GLY A 363 2.16 -7.33 -19.23
N PRO A 364 2.24 -7.03 -17.92
CA PRO A 364 1.05 -6.92 -17.08
C PRO A 364 0.16 -5.78 -17.56
N ALA A 365 -1.14 -5.86 -17.22
CA ALA A 365 -2.09 -4.78 -17.46
C ALA A 365 -1.61 -3.46 -16.85
N THR A 366 -1.99 -2.35 -17.46
CA THR A 366 -1.66 -0.99 -17.00
C THR A 366 -2.93 -0.18 -16.77
N SER A 367 -2.83 0.88 -15.96
CA SER A 367 -3.98 1.76 -15.69
C SER A 367 -3.55 3.21 -15.52
N SER A 368 -4.28 4.12 -16.18
CA SER A 368 -4.18 5.57 -15.98
C SER A 368 -4.82 6.03 -14.67
N LYS A 369 -5.57 5.16 -13.98
CA LYS A 369 -6.19 5.46 -12.69
C LYS A 369 -5.22 5.40 -11.53
N ILE A 370 -4.08 4.72 -11.70
CA ILE A 370 -3.02 4.71 -10.71
C ILE A 370 -2.57 6.15 -10.47
N ARG A 371 -2.32 6.49 -9.20
CA ARG A 371 -1.93 7.83 -8.74
C ARG A 371 -1.06 8.53 -9.77
N ALA A 372 -1.54 9.64 -10.31
CA ALA A 372 -0.78 10.49 -11.20
C ALA A 372 -0.12 9.81 -12.43
N ALA A 373 -0.64 8.68 -12.90
CA ALA A 373 -0.08 7.96 -14.05
C ALA A 373 -0.14 8.79 -15.35
N GLY A 374 1.01 8.89 -16.03
CA GLY A 374 1.18 9.60 -17.30
C GLY A 374 1.49 11.08 -17.09
N TRP A 375 0.64 11.80 -16.38
CA TRP A 375 0.79 13.25 -16.24
C TRP A 375 1.96 13.65 -15.33
N ALA A 376 2.25 12.88 -14.27
CA ALA A 376 3.41 13.14 -13.42
C ALA A 376 4.69 12.98 -14.22
N GLU A 377 4.81 11.90 -15.00
CA GLU A 377 5.95 11.63 -15.86
C GLU A 377 6.22 12.77 -16.84
N ALA A 378 5.17 13.32 -17.47
CA ALA A 378 5.30 14.45 -18.38
C ALA A 378 5.82 15.71 -17.68
N GLN A 379 5.29 16.04 -16.50
CA GLN A 379 5.76 17.18 -15.70
C GLN A 379 7.21 16.97 -15.23
N ILE A 380 7.56 15.78 -14.78
CA ILE A 380 8.91 15.42 -14.34
C ILE A 380 9.91 15.61 -15.48
N LEU A 381 9.59 15.15 -16.69
CA LEU A 381 10.39 15.37 -17.90
C LEU A 381 10.61 16.86 -18.18
N LEU A 382 9.54 17.67 -18.15
CA LEU A 382 9.61 19.12 -18.35
C LEU A 382 10.51 19.80 -17.30
N CYS A 383 10.35 19.46 -16.02
CA CYS A 383 11.22 19.95 -14.95
C CYS A 383 12.68 19.53 -15.17
N GLY A 384 12.92 18.28 -15.58
CA GLY A 384 14.26 17.78 -15.90
C GLY A 384 14.94 18.56 -17.02
N ALA A 385 14.21 18.94 -18.07
CA ALA A 385 14.76 19.75 -19.17
C ALA A 385 15.14 21.17 -18.72
N LEU A 386 14.36 21.75 -17.82
CA LEU A 386 14.63 23.07 -17.24
C LEU A 386 15.74 23.02 -16.18
N GLY A 387 15.93 21.86 -15.53
CA GLY A 387 16.85 21.69 -14.40
C GLY A 387 16.30 22.21 -13.08
N GLU A 388 15.01 22.54 -13.01
CA GLU A 388 14.31 23.03 -11.83
C GLU A 388 12.85 22.55 -11.80
N VAL A 389 12.26 22.42 -10.61
CA VAL A 389 10.88 21.94 -10.45
C VAL A 389 9.85 23.05 -10.67
N GLY A 390 10.13 24.26 -10.15
CA GLY A 390 9.15 25.33 -10.11
C GLY A 390 7.89 24.92 -9.34
N THR A 391 6.72 25.37 -9.83
CA THR A 391 5.40 24.99 -9.29
C THR A 391 4.70 24.04 -10.26
N ILE A 392 4.42 22.81 -9.82
CA ILE A 392 3.62 21.84 -10.57
C ILE A 392 2.15 22.04 -10.23
N ILE A 393 1.30 22.07 -11.24
CA ILE A 393 -0.17 22.16 -11.11
C ILE A 393 -0.77 20.81 -11.52
N SER A 394 -1.55 20.19 -10.64
CA SER A 394 -2.25 18.94 -10.95
C SER A 394 -3.49 19.18 -11.83
N PRO A 395 -3.98 18.16 -12.54
CA PRO A 395 -5.25 18.25 -13.28
C PRO A 395 -6.47 18.65 -12.42
N ASP A 396 -6.40 18.42 -11.10
CA ASP A 396 -7.47 18.79 -10.16
C ASP A 396 -7.36 20.25 -9.68
N GLY A 397 -6.30 20.97 -10.05
CA GLY A 397 -6.10 22.39 -9.75
C GLY A 397 -5.35 22.67 -8.44
N SER A 398 -4.81 21.64 -7.76
CA SER A 398 -3.83 21.88 -6.69
C SER A 398 -2.46 22.20 -7.28
N SER A 399 -1.63 22.87 -6.49
CA SER A 399 -0.24 23.14 -6.87
C SER A 399 0.73 22.73 -5.77
N ALA A 400 1.92 22.27 -6.16
CA ALA A 400 2.99 21.98 -5.22
C ALA A 400 4.37 22.31 -5.80
N SER A 401 5.30 22.61 -4.91
CA SER A 401 6.74 22.64 -5.20
C SER A 401 7.48 21.75 -4.20
N ALA A 402 8.68 21.31 -4.57
CA ALA A 402 9.52 20.53 -3.68
C ALA A 402 11.00 20.84 -3.90
N GLU A 403 11.75 20.83 -2.80
CA GLU A 403 13.20 20.84 -2.78
C GLU A 403 13.70 19.59 -2.05
N VAL A 404 14.72 18.94 -2.61
CA VAL A 404 15.22 17.66 -2.13
C VAL A 404 16.73 17.74 -1.96
N ASP A 405 17.21 17.34 -0.78
CA ASP A 405 18.61 17.05 -0.52
C ASP A 405 18.78 15.66 0.13
N GLU A 406 19.99 15.32 0.58
CA GLU A 406 20.29 14.01 1.16
C GLU A 406 19.56 13.74 2.50
N ARG A 407 19.12 14.78 3.21
CA ARG A 407 18.58 14.70 4.57
C ARG A 407 17.11 15.05 4.66
N GLN A 408 16.63 15.94 3.79
CA GLN A 408 15.30 16.51 3.89
C GLN A 408 14.62 16.69 2.53
N ILE A 409 13.29 16.66 2.56
CA ILE A 409 12.38 16.99 1.47
C ILE A 409 11.48 18.11 1.98
N ASN A 410 11.64 19.30 1.41
CA ASN A 410 10.81 20.47 1.73
C ASN A 410 9.72 20.61 0.68
N ILE A 411 8.46 20.70 1.11
CA ILE A 411 7.30 20.71 0.22
C ILE A 411 6.45 21.93 0.56
N SER A 412 6.05 22.68 -0.47
CA SER A 412 4.92 23.61 -0.37
C SER A 412 3.73 23.04 -1.14
N VAL A 413 2.53 23.09 -0.56
CA VAL A 413 1.30 22.61 -1.20
C VAL A 413 0.15 23.58 -1.01
N ARG A 414 -0.57 23.86 -2.11
CA ARG A 414 -1.82 24.63 -2.13
C ARG A 414 -2.92 23.79 -2.77
N CYS A 415 -4.04 23.57 -2.06
CA CYS A 415 -5.10 22.68 -2.54
C CYS A 415 -6.51 23.08 -2.05
N GLY A 416 -6.81 24.38 -2.04
CA GLY A 416 -8.03 24.90 -1.43
C GLY A 416 -8.03 24.80 0.10
N GLN A 417 -9.20 24.98 0.71
CA GLN A 417 -9.35 24.89 2.16
C GLN A 417 -8.86 23.52 2.67
N SER A 418 -7.93 23.52 3.63
CA SER A 418 -7.29 22.29 4.12
C SER A 418 -8.27 21.28 4.74
N LEU A 419 -9.39 21.74 5.32
CA LEU A 419 -10.35 20.97 6.13
C LEU A 419 -9.74 20.37 7.42
N ASP A 420 -8.61 19.68 7.31
CA ASP A 420 -7.81 19.15 8.42
C ASP A 420 -6.32 19.09 8.00
N GLU A 421 -5.49 19.91 8.64
CA GLU A 421 -4.07 20.03 8.29
C GLU A 421 -3.25 18.81 8.71
N THR A 422 -3.64 18.10 9.76
CA THR A 422 -2.94 16.88 10.22
C THR A 422 -3.09 15.78 9.18
N VAL A 423 -4.32 15.58 8.69
CA VAL A 423 -4.60 14.61 7.62
C VAL A 423 -3.91 15.04 6.33
N LEU A 424 -4.03 16.30 5.90
CA LEU A 424 -3.36 16.77 4.69
C LEU A 424 -1.85 16.55 4.74
N ARG A 425 -1.21 16.97 5.84
CA ARG A 425 0.23 16.77 6.07
C ARG A 425 0.62 15.30 5.95
N SER A 426 -0.11 14.40 6.61
CA SER A 426 0.16 12.96 6.53
C SER A 426 0.08 12.43 5.09
N TYR A 427 -0.91 12.85 4.32
CA TYR A 427 -1.06 12.46 2.93
C TYR A 427 0.04 13.00 2.01
N CYS A 428 0.51 14.24 2.25
CA CYS A 428 1.66 14.81 1.56
C CYS A 428 2.96 14.07 1.88
N ILE A 429 3.21 13.71 3.16
CA ILE A 429 4.35 12.87 3.55
C ILE A 429 4.28 11.50 2.87
N GLY A 430 3.09 10.91 2.82
CA GLY A 430 2.83 9.67 2.08
C GLY A 430 3.15 9.76 0.60
N ALA A 431 2.73 10.84 -0.05
CA ALA A 431 3.06 11.11 -1.45
C ALA A 431 4.56 11.28 -1.67
N ALA A 432 5.24 12.01 -0.79
CA ALA A 432 6.68 12.18 -0.84
C ALA A 432 7.41 10.83 -0.72
N HIS A 433 6.96 9.95 0.17
CA HIS A 433 7.48 8.57 0.29
C HIS A 433 7.34 7.78 -1.00
N MET A 434 6.15 7.76 -1.60
CA MET A 434 5.94 7.05 -2.84
C MET A 434 6.76 7.64 -4.00
N ALA A 435 6.91 8.96 -4.06
CA ALA A 435 7.68 9.64 -5.10
C ALA A 435 9.18 9.37 -4.97
N TRP A 436 9.74 9.55 -3.78
CA TRP A 436 11.14 9.24 -3.49
C TRP A 436 11.45 7.77 -3.79
N SER A 437 10.61 6.87 -3.30
CA SER A 437 10.74 5.42 -3.52
C SER A 437 10.67 5.06 -5.00
N TRP A 438 9.73 5.65 -5.74
CA TRP A 438 9.58 5.43 -7.18
C TRP A 438 10.82 5.81 -7.99
N VAL A 439 11.40 6.98 -7.73
CA VAL A 439 12.59 7.48 -8.45
C VAL A 439 13.85 6.68 -8.09
N THR A 440 13.98 6.29 -6.82
CA THR A 440 15.26 5.77 -6.28
C THR A 440 15.38 4.26 -6.38
N SER A 441 14.29 3.51 -6.26
CA SER A 441 14.39 2.07 -5.97
C SER A 441 13.29 1.20 -6.56
N GLU A 442 12.10 1.73 -6.84
CA GLU A 442 11.01 0.88 -7.29
C GLU A 442 11.14 0.44 -8.75
N SER A 443 10.91 -0.86 -8.95
CA SER A 443 10.85 -1.47 -10.27
C SER A 443 10.12 -2.80 -10.18
N LEU A 444 9.71 -3.31 -11.35
CA LEU A 444 9.13 -4.63 -11.48
C LEU A 444 9.78 -5.35 -12.66
N ALA A 445 10.45 -6.47 -12.38
CA ALA A 445 11.01 -7.31 -13.42
C ALA A 445 9.89 -8.04 -14.18
N VAL A 446 9.89 -7.87 -15.50
CA VAL A 446 8.99 -8.52 -16.46
C VAL A 446 9.86 -9.18 -17.53
N ASP A 447 9.60 -10.43 -17.85
CA ASP A 447 10.38 -11.17 -18.86
C ASP A 447 9.92 -10.88 -20.30
N GLU A 448 10.60 -11.51 -21.27
CA GLU A 448 10.30 -11.37 -22.71
C GLU A 448 8.90 -11.87 -23.13
N ASN A 449 8.27 -12.71 -22.29
CA ASN A 449 6.91 -13.20 -22.50
C ASN A 449 5.86 -12.27 -21.89
N GLY A 450 6.29 -11.23 -21.17
CA GLY A 450 5.41 -10.32 -20.43
C GLY A 450 5.03 -10.83 -19.05
N GLU A 451 5.70 -11.86 -18.53
CA GLU A 451 5.40 -12.41 -17.20
C GLU A 451 6.17 -11.68 -16.10
N VAL A 452 5.43 -11.26 -15.08
CA VAL A 452 6.01 -10.63 -13.88
C VAL A 452 6.81 -11.66 -13.09
N GLN A 453 8.07 -11.32 -12.79
CA GLN A 453 9.01 -12.15 -12.05
C GLN A 453 9.09 -11.78 -10.56
N ASP A 454 8.76 -10.53 -10.21
CA ASP A 454 8.75 -10.04 -8.84
C ASP A 454 7.38 -10.24 -8.20
N LEU A 455 7.27 -11.25 -7.33
CA LEU A 455 5.97 -11.68 -6.76
C LEU A 455 5.86 -11.48 -5.24
N THR A 456 6.89 -10.89 -4.64
CA THR A 456 6.98 -10.68 -3.20
C THR A 456 6.99 -9.21 -2.88
N ILE A 457 6.33 -8.78 -1.80
CA ILE A 457 6.17 -7.35 -1.57
C ILE A 457 7.48 -6.59 -1.32
N ARG A 458 8.55 -7.29 -0.91
CA ARG A 458 9.89 -6.71 -0.74
C ARG A 458 10.71 -6.63 -2.04
N SER A 459 10.27 -7.28 -3.13
CA SER A 459 10.99 -7.20 -4.40
C SER A 459 10.67 -5.93 -5.19
N PHE A 460 9.59 -5.21 -4.86
CA PHE A 460 9.19 -3.99 -5.57
C PHE A 460 10.06 -2.77 -5.29
N GLY A 461 11.05 -2.87 -4.39
CA GLY A 461 11.96 -1.78 -4.07
C GLY A 461 11.40 -0.73 -3.10
N ILE A 462 10.22 -0.91 -2.51
CA ILE A 462 9.62 0.10 -1.61
C ILE A 462 10.57 0.44 -0.45
N VAL A 463 10.92 1.73 -0.35
CA VAL A 463 11.86 2.27 0.65
C VAL A 463 11.37 2.02 2.08
N ARG A 464 12.30 1.57 2.94
CA ARG A 464 12.01 1.15 4.32
C ARG A 464 11.96 2.34 5.28
N ALA A 465 11.46 2.10 6.49
CA ALA A 465 11.63 3.04 7.59
C ALA A 465 13.12 3.35 7.78
N GLY A 466 13.48 4.62 8.01
CA GLY A 466 14.86 5.06 8.20
C GLY A 466 15.68 5.28 6.92
N GLU A 467 15.20 4.85 5.75
CA GLU A 467 15.80 5.13 4.44
C GLU A 467 15.17 6.36 3.76
N MET A 468 14.16 6.96 4.42
CA MET A 468 13.50 8.18 3.97
C MET A 468 14.17 9.42 4.55
N PRO A 469 14.45 10.45 3.73
CA PRO A 469 14.73 11.79 4.23
C PRO A 469 13.57 12.32 5.09
N GLU A 470 13.87 13.28 5.96
CA GLU A 470 12.85 13.97 6.76
C GLU A 470 11.98 14.84 5.84
N VAL A 471 10.65 14.77 6.01
CA VAL A 471 9.71 15.49 5.16
C VAL A 471 9.09 16.65 5.92
N HIS A 472 9.28 17.86 5.39
CA HIS A 472 8.67 19.09 5.87
C HIS A 472 7.60 19.54 4.88
N VAL A 473 6.39 19.77 5.39
CA VAL A 473 5.24 20.17 4.57
C VAL A 473 4.74 21.53 5.05
N GLU A 474 4.84 22.52 4.19
CA GLU A 474 4.16 23.81 4.30
C GLU A 474 2.84 23.74 3.55
N ILE A 475 1.73 23.99 4.25
CA ILE A 475 0.39 24.06 3.66
C ILE A 475 0.07 25.53 3.43
N GLU A 476 0.01 25.94 2.16
CA GLU A 476 -0.28 27.32 1.82
C GLU A 476 -1.77 27.64 2.04
N PRO A 477 -2.09 28.81 2.65
CA PRO A 477 -3.46 29.23 2.83
C PRO A 477 -4.20 29.42 1.51
N ASP A 478 -5.35 28.76 1.37
CA ASP A 478 -6.23 28.89 0.22
C ASP A 478 -7.70 28.81 0.66
N LYS A 479 -8.53 29.69 0.09
CA LYS A 479 -9.98 29.78 0.35
C LYS A 479 -10.81 29.09 -0.73
N GLY A 480 -10.15 28.53 -1.75
CA GLY A 480 -10.78 27.78 -2.82
C GLY A 480 -11.39 26.46 -2.33
N LYS A 481 -12.11 25.80 -3.24
CA LYS A 481 -12.67 24.47 -3.01
C LYS A 481 -11.54 23.49 -2.73
N SER A 482 -11.68 22.69 -1.68
CA SER A 482 -10.73 21.62 -1.35
C SER A 482 -10.63 20.61 -2.50
N VAL A 483 -9.40 20.36 -2.96
CA VAL A 483 -9.05 19.41 -4.02
C VAL A 483 -7.88 18.53 -3.58
N ASN A 484 -7.59 17.47 -4.34
CA ASN A 484 -6.49 16.55 -4.03
C ASN A 484 -5.14 17.29 -4.05
N GLY A 485 -4.40 17.28 -2.94
CA GLY A 485 -3.08 17.93 -2.84
C GLY A 485 -1.91 16.95 -3.03
N SER A 486 -2.05 15.72 -2.53
CA SER A 486 -0.98 14.73 -2.53
C SER A 486 -0.50 14.30 -3.90
N ASP A 487 -1.32 14.34 -4.96
CA ASP A 487 -0.85 13.98 -6.29
C ASP A 487 0.08 15.07 -6.88
N ALA A 488 -0.17 16.36 -6.62
CA ALA A 488 0.76 17.44 -6.97
C ALA A 488 2.08 17.31 -6.21
N VAL A 489 2.01 17.00 -4.91
CA VAL A 489 3.19 16.73 -4.08
C VAL A 489 3.98 15.53 -4.60
N PHE A 490 3.29 14.45 -4.99
CA PHE A 490 3.93 13.27 -5.58
C PHE A 490 4.75 13.63 -6.82
N ALA A 491 4.18 14.40 -7.76
CA ALA A 491 4.89 14.83 -8.96
C ALA A 491 6.06 15.77 -8.64
N ALA A 492 5.87 16.75 -7.74
CA ALA A 492 6.90 17.71 -7.36
C ALA A 492 8.10 17.05 -6.68
N VAL A 493 7.85 16.14 -5.73
CA VAL A 493 8.91 15.41 -5.05
C VAL A 493 9.63 14.46 -6.01
N ALA A 494 8.92 13.80 -6.93
CA ALA A 494 9.56 12.93 -7.92
C ALA A 494 10.48 13.73 -8.85
N ALA A 495 10.03 14.89 -9.34
CA ALA A 495 10.84 15.79 -10.16
C ALA A 495 12.07 16.30 -9.39
N ALA A 496 11.88 16.78 -8.16
CA ALA A 496 12.97 17.27 -7.31
C ALA A 496 14.00 16.16 -7.01
N THR A 497 13.53 14.96 -6.70
CA THR A 497 14.39 13.80 -6.45
C THR A 497 15.19 13.44 -7.69
N TRP A 498 14.56 13.41 -8.87
CA TRP A 498 15.25 13.07 -10.12
C TRP A 498 16.31 14.10 -10.49
N ILE A 499 16.00 15.39 -10.35
CA ILE A 499 16.95 16.48 -10.56
C ILE A 499 18.12 16.37 -9.56
N HIS A 500 17.82 16.15 -8.28
CA HIS A 500 18.83 15.95 -7.24
C HIS A 500 19.76 14.76 -7.54
N LYS A 501 19.22 13.68 -8.14
CA LYS A 501 19.98 12.50 -8.57
C LYS A 501 20.71 12.69 -9.91
N GLY A 502 20.73 13.91 -10.46
CA GLY A 502 21.48 14.26 -11.67
C GLY A 502 20.76 13.86 -12.97
N THR A 503 19.42 13.86 -12.97
CA THR A 503 18.57 13.65 -14.15
C THR A 503 18.94 12.42 -14.97
N LEU A 504 19.29 11.31 -14.30
CA LEU A 504 19.70 10.07 -14.95
C LEU A 504 18.62 9.53 -15.89
N PRO A 505 18.99 9.00 -17.07
CA PRO A 505 18.04 8.66 -18.13
C PRO A 505 17.17 7.44 -17.83
N GLU A 506 17.53 6.62 -16.84
CA GLU A 506 16.82 5.39 -16.51
C GLU A 506 16.48 5.34 -15.02
N TRP A 507 15.24 4.95 -14.72
CA TRP A 507 14.78 4.69 -13.35
C TRP A 507 14.63 3.19 -13.07
N PRO A 508 14.88 2.74 -11.82
CA PRO A 508 15.27 3.55 -10.66
C PRO A 508 16.74 4.02 -10.68
N THR A 509 17.04 5.11 -9.97
CA THR A 509 18.34 5.80 -10.00
C THR A 509 19.43 5.23 -9.08
N GLY A 510 19.10 4.31 -8.17
CA GLY A 510 20.07 3.64 -7.29
C GLY A 510 19.74 3.76 -5.82
#